data_AF-A0A1B9A015-F1
#
_entry.id   AF-A0A1B9A015-F1
#
_cell.length_a   1.000
_cell.length_b   1.000
_cell.length_c   1.000
_cell.angle_alpha   90.00
_cell.angle_beta   90.00
_cell.angle_gamma   90.00
#
_symmetry.space_group_name_H-M   'P 1'
#
loop_
_entity.id
_entity.type
_entity.pdbx_description
1 polymer ?
#
loop_
_entity_poly.entity_id
_entity_poly.type
_entity_poly.pdbx_seq_one_letter_code
_entity_poly.pdbx_strand_id
1 'polypeptide(L)'
;MVAFYSVANAQCIPYTGQVMTTGNTYCISGGYTTLSGVSIPDGATLIVQSGEFQVSGIQVMGNLEIGDGASVKSNGSITIGVYGSNKDSRVKLGTKSYISLTGAVVQGDPSAAGFYPGRTSMIEMGTNSLVEICGTFTQQSTTYPSVKYVGIPTGRAYCIAKADVSGGGGASVISDDSQIVAIAMGSVVGLGMGNASFCGPNATSATCPSLWPSGLSDDKQVCGNAPVIINEIDSFCTKAATTGTPDGYTKFGITVQQKNNAWPENVPNGFLAMEAKNKGFVITRVQHVSQTPQPGDAIADPKEGMLLYDIQDKCVKLYNGTKWKCVERSCND
;
A
#
# COMPACT_ATOMS: atom_id res chain seq x y z
N MET A 1 17.34 39.56 1.09
CA MET A 1 17.89 38.78 2.22
C MET A 1 16.90 37.66 2.48
N VAL A 2 17.10 36.51 1.83
CA VAL A 2 16.19 35.35 1.95
C VAL A 2 16.73 34.51 3.11
N ALA A 3 15.99 34.47 4.21
CA ALA A 3 16.32 33.63 5.35
C ALA A 3 16.05 32.16 4.99
N PHE A 4 17.12 31.39 4.85
CA PHE A 4 17.04 29.94 4.83
C PHE A 4 16.70 29.47 6.25
N TYR A 5 15.45 29.09 6.48
CA TYR A 5 15.10 28.29 7.65
C TYR A 5 15.71 26.91 7.45
N SER A 6 16.84 26.67 8.13
CA SER A 6 17.40 25.34 8.29
C SER A 6 16.41 24.49 9.08
N VAL A 7 15.80 23.52 8.41
CA VAL A 7 15.04 22.46 9.07
C VAL A 7 16.07 21.69 9.90
N ALA A 8 16.02 21.83 11.23
CA ALA A 8 16.82 21.02 12.11
C ALA A 8 16.41 19.56 11.89
N ASN A 9 17.27 18.75 11.27
CA ASN A 9 17.09 17.31 11.22
C ASN A 9 16.98 16.82 12.68
N ALA A 10 15.81 16.33 13.08
CA ALA A 10 15.66 15.69 14.38
C ALA A 10 16.72 14.59 14.49
N GLN A 11 17.60 14.70 15.48
CA GLN A 11 18.70 13.77 15.67
C GLN A 11 18.12 12.38 15.99
N CYS A 12 18.37 11.44 15.10
CA CYS A 12 17.91 10.06 15.15
C CYS A 12 18.85 9.26 16.06
N ILE A 13 18.38 8.92 17.27
CA ILE A 13 19.16 8.20 18.29
C ILE A 13 19.07 6.69 17.98
N PRO A 14 20.19 5.97 17.77
CA PRO A 14 20.14 4.53 17.56
C PRO A 14 19.41 3.81 18.71
N TYR A 15 18.41 3.00 18.38
CA TYR A 15 17.69 2.19 19.35
C TYR A 15 18.43 0.87 19.58
N THR A 16 18.86 0.66 20.81
CA THR A 16 19.64 -0.50 21.26
C THR A 16 19.00 -1.17 22.48
N GLY A 17 17.71 -0.90 22.71
CA GLY A 17 16.95 -1.43 23.86
C GLY A 17 16.87 -0.49 25.05
N GLN A 18 17.41 0.73 24.95
CA GLN A 18 17.28 1.75 26.00
C GLN A 18 15.83 2.23 26.19
N VAL A 19 15.53 2.79 27.36
CA VAL A 19 14.27 3.48 27.61
C VAL A 19 14.17 4.73 26.72
N MET A 20 13.02 4.91 26.08
CA MET A 20 12.74 6.10 25.28
C MET A 20 12.24 7.25 26.15
N THR A 21 12.64 8.47 25.82
CA THR A 21 12.19 9.68 26.53
C THR A 21 11.45 10.64 25.60
N THR A 22 10.46 11.35 26.14
CA THR A 22 9.68 12.38 25.42
C THR A 22 10.59 13.39 24.71
N GLY A 23 10.21 13.77 23.49
CA GLY A 23 10.91 14.74 22.66
C GLY A 23 12.01 14.16 21.78
N ASN A 24 12.37 12.89 21.98
CA ASN A 24 13.42 12.23 21.22
C ASN A 24 12.89 11.29 20.14
N THR A 25 13.66 11.19 19.06
CA THR A 25 13.46 10.22 17.98
C THR A 25 14.51 9.13 18.08
N TYR A 26 14.05 7.88 18.08
CA TYR A 26 14.88 6.69 18.11
C TYR A 26 14.77 5.95 16.79
N CYS A 27 15.83 5.29 16.36
CA CYS A 27 15.87 4.64 15.06
C CYS A 27 16.48 3.24 15.12
N ILE A 28 15.86 2.32 14.41
CA ILE A 28 16.38 1.00 14.10
C ILE A 28 16.76 1.00 12.62
N SER A 29 17.98 0.61 12.31
CA SER A 29 18.45 0.42 10.92
C SER A 29 18.92 -1.03 10.76
N GLY A 30 18.37 -1.75 9.79
CA GLY A 30 18.59 -3.19 9.65
C GLY A 30 17.77 -4.02 10.64
N GLY A 31 18.11 -5.32 10.75
CA GLY A 31 17.41 -6.23 11.66
C GLY A 31 17.75 -5.96 13.12
N TYR A 32 16.73 -5.88 13.98
CA TYR A 32 16.91 -5.78 15.44
C TYR A 32 15.90 -6.66 16.17
N THR A 33 16.34 -7.33 17.21
CA THR A 33 15.49 -8.24 18.01
C THR A 33 15.63 -7.93 19.48
N THR A 34 14.50 -7.79 20.17
CA THR A 34 14.43 -7.66 21.62
C THR A 34 13.43 -8.66 22.19
N LEU A 35 13.78 -9.30 23.31
CA LEU A 35 12.89 -10.21 24.03
C LEU A 35 11.93 -9.46 24.96
N SER A 36 12.25 -8.22 25.29
CA SER A 36 11.42 -7.35 26.15
C SER A 36 10.45 -6.53 25.30
N GLY A 37 9.27 -6.26 25.86
CA GLY A 37 8.32 -5.33 25.26
C GLY A 37 8.89 -3.91 25.21
N VAL A 38 8.39 -3.11 24.27
CA VAL A 38 8.81 -1.72 24.09
C VAL A 38 7.66 -0.77 24.36
N SER A 39 7.95 0.31 25.09
CA SER A 39 7.00 1.41 25.30
C SER A 39 7.55 2.68 24.66
N ILE A 40 6.74 3.29 23.79
CA ILE A 40 7.02 4.55 23.11
C ILE A 40 6.16 5.61 23.81
N PRO A 41 6.73 6.44 24.70
CA PRO A 41 5.97 7.42 25.47
C PRO A 41 5.46 8.58 24.61
N ASP A 42 4.51 9.34 25.15
CA ASP A 42 4.02 10.59 24.55
C ASP A 42 5.20 11.50 24.16
N GLY A 43 5.12 12.06 22.95
CA GLY A 43 6.15 12.91 22.36
C GLY A 43 7.46 12.21 21.97
N ALA A 44 7.60 10.90 22.15
CA ALA A 44 8.71 10.12 21.57
C ALA A 44 8.31 9.50 20.24
N THR A 45 9.30 9.25 19.38
CA THR A 45 9.10 8.54 18.10
C THR A 45 10.11 7.41 17.97
N LEU A 46 9.68 6.20 17.62
CA LEU A 46 10.54 5.11 17.17
C LEU A 46 10.35 4.91 15.67
N ILE A 47 11.46 4.91 14.92
CA ILE A 47 11.47 4.70 13.47
C ILE A 47 12.22 3.40 13.15
N VAL A 48 11.53 2.44 12.54
CA VAL A 48 12.18 1.27 11.90
C VAL A 48 12.50 1.69 10.47
N GLN A 49 13.72 2.14 10.22
CA GLN A 49 14.10 2.73 8.93
C GLN A 49 14.23 1.68 7.83
N SER A 50 14.74 0.49 8.16
CA SER A 50 14.96 -0.63 7.26
C SER A 50 15.09 -1.93 8.05
N GLY A 51 14.93 -3.07 7.38
CA GLY A 51 15.01 -4.38 8.02
C GLY A 51 13.78 -4.73 8.86
N GLU A 52 13.91 -5.76 9.70
CA GLU A 52 12.84 -6.27 10.54
C GLU A 52 13.11 -5.98 12.02
N PHE A 53 12.14 -5.38 12.70
CA PHE A 53 12.14 -5.23 14.15
C PHE A 53 11.30 -6.33 14.80
N GLN A 54 11.96 -7.25 15.51
CA GLN A 54 11.31 -8.33 16.25
C GLN A 54 11.20 -7.98 17.74
N VAL A 55 9.99 -8.11 18.30
CA VAL A 55 9.67 -7.67 19.67
C VAL A 55 8.59 -8.55 20.31
N SER A 56 8.50 -8.57 21.64
CA SER A 56 7.49 -9.36 22.36
C SER A 56 6.17 -8.61 22.65
N GLY A 57 6.09 -7.33 22.32
CA GLY A 57 4.91 -6.49 22.45
C GLY A 57 5.26 -5.00 22.41
N ILE A 58 4.31 -4.16 22.00
CA ILE A 58 4.57 -2.72 21.83
C ILE A 58 3.44 -1.90 22.46
N GLN A 59 3.79 -0.90 23.26
CA GLN A 59 2.88 0.14 23.71
C GLN A 59 3.24 1.46 23.01
N VAL A 60 2.30 2.00 22.23
CA VAL A 60 2.48 3.21 21.42
C VAL A 60 1.64 4.34 22.01
N MET A 61 2.24 5.14 22.89
CA MET A 61 1.66 6.39 23.40
C MET A 61 2.16 7.62 22.63
N GLY A 62 3.32 7.51 21.97
CA GLY A 62 3.83 8.46 20.98
C GLY A 62 3.66 7.92 19.56
N ASN A 63 4.76 7.80 18.82
CA ASN A 63 4.74 7.41 17.40
C ASN A 63 5.65 6.22 17.11
N LEU A 64 5.10 5.21 16.43
CA LEU A 64 5.89 4.18 15.74
C LEU A 64 5.82 4.45 14.24
N GLU A 65 6.96 4.58 13.57
CA GLU A 65 7.04 4.71 12.12
C GLU A 65 7.85 3.56 11.53
N ILE A 66 7.32 2.92 10.50
CA ILE A 66 7.94 1.82 9.79
C ILE A 66 8.21 2.32 8.38
N GLY A 67 9.48 2.42 8.01
CA GLY A 67 9.92 2.92 6.71
C GLY A 67 9.50 2.00 5.57
N ASP A 68 9.66 2.49 4.34
CA ASP A 68 9.35 1.73 3.14
C ASP A 68 10.11 0.39 3.11
N GLY A 69 9.38 -0.71 2.90
CA GLY A 69 9.92 -2.08 2.91
C GLY A 69 10.45 -2.58 4.26
N ALA A 70 10.42 -1.78 5.32
CA ALA A 70 10.76 -2.23 6.68
C ALA A 70 9.60 -2.99 7.31
N SER A 71 9.87 -3.74 8.38
CA SER A 71 8.83 -4.53 9.03
C SER A 71 8.94 -4.59 10.54
N VAL A 72 7.81 -4.89 11.17
CA VAL A 72 7.72 -5.22 12.60
C VAL A 72 7.07 -6.59 12.73
N LYS A 73 7.72 -7.47 13.49
CA LYS A 73 7.16 -8.76 13.89
C LYS A 73 7.03 -8.80 15.40
N SER A 74 5.80 -8.99 15.90
CA SER A 74 5.55 -9.06 17.34
C SER A 74 5.01 -10.42 17.74
N ASN A 75 5.65 -11.05 18.73
CA ASN A 75 5.12 -12.28 19.33
C ASN A 75 4.07 -12.00 20.43
N GLY A 76 3.74 -10.73 20.65
CA GLY A 76 2.67 -10.31 21.57
C GLY A 76 1.86 -9.14 21.01
N SER A 77 1.10 -8.50 21.88
CA SER A 77 0.12 -7.48 21.50
C SER A 77 0.74 -6.11 21.23
N ILE A 78 0.01 -5.30 20.46
CA ILE A 78 0.27 -3.87 20.31
C ILE A 78 -0.91 -3.06 20.85
N THR A 79 -0.61 -2.07 21.68
CA THR A 79 -1.60 -1.10 22.17
C THR A 79 -1.26 0.27 21.63
N ILE A 80 -2.23 0.96 21.01
CA ILE A 80 -2.05 2.26 20.36
C ILE A 80 -2.97 3.26 21.02
N GLY A 81 -2.38 4.25 21.69
CA GLY A 81 -3.10 5.25 22.46
C GLY A 81 -3.69 4.73 23.76
N VAL A 82 -4.18 5.68 24.56
CA VAL A 82 -4.78 5.43 25.88
C VAL A 82 -6.05 6.26 25.99
N TYR A 83 -7.13 5.66 26.50
CA TYR A 83 -8.42 6.32 26.68
C TYR A 83 -8.27 7.63 27.48
N GLY A 84 -8.78 8.73 26.92
CA GLY A 84 -8.83 10.03 27.59
C GLY A 84 -7.47 10.65 27.92
N SER A 85 -6.40 10.19 27.28
CA SER A 85 -5.06 10.76 27.49
C SER A 85 -4.91 12.20 26.97
N ASN A 86 -5.80 12.66 26.08
CA ASN A 86 -5.67 13.94 25.37
C ASN A 86 -4.33 14.06 24.59
N LYS A 87 -3.77 12.92 24.17
CA LYS A 87 -2.52 12.83 23.42
C LYS A 87 -2.71 11.99 22.18
N ASP A 88 -2.23 12.50 21.06
CA ASP A 88 -2.24 11.76 19.81
C ASP A 88 -1.21 10.65 19.85
N SER A 89 -1.51 9.53 19.19
CA SER A 89 -0.55 8.45 18.97
C SER A 89 -0.75 7.88 17.58
N ARG A 90 0.31 7.32 16.99
CA ARG A 90 0.17 6.69 15.69
C ARG A 90 1.14 5.54 15.48
N VAL A 91 0.69 4.59 14.68
CA VAL A 91 1.54 3.60 14.04
C VAL A 91 1.48 3.87 12.54
N LYS A 92 2.59 4.27 11.93
CA LYS A 92 2.65 4.61 10.51
C LYS A 92 3.46 3.57 9.75
N LEU A 93 2.91 3.07 8.65
CA LEU A 93 3.50 2.12 7.75
C LEU A 93 3.84 2.80 6.42
N GLY A 94 5.08 2.69 5.99
CA GLY A 94 5.56 3.07 4.66
C GLY A 94 5.08 2.13 3.56
N THR A 95 5.46 2.43 2.32
CA THR A 95 5.15 1.62 1.14
C THR A 95 5.74 0.22 1.30
N LYS A 96 4.92 -0.82 1.08
CA LYS A 96 5.31 -2.24 1.23
C LYS A 96 5.89 -2.62 2.59
N SER A 97 5.68 -1.79 3.61
CA SER A 97 6.02 -2.15 4.98
C SER A 97 4.93 -3.04 5.58
N TYR A 98 5.27 -3.79 6.63
CA TYR A 98 4.25 -4.58 7.32
C TYR A 98 4.44 -4.68 8.84
N ILE A 99 3.33 -4.92 9.52
CA ILE A 99 3.29 -5.43 10.88
C ILE A 99 2.66 -6.82 10.84
N SER A 100 3.31 -7.80 11.44
CA SER A 100 2.73 -9.12 11.67
C SER A 100 2.82 -9.46 13.14
N LEU A 101 1.68 -9.72 13.78
CA LEU A 101 1.65 -10.03 15.20
C LEU A 101 0.81 -11.26 15.55
N THR A 102 1.33 -12.08 16.46
CA THR A 102 0.58 -13.21 17.03
C THR A 102 -0.39 -12.78 18.12
N GLY A 103 -0.18 -11.61 18.72
CA GLY A 103 -1.03 -11.04 19.77
C GLY A 103 -2.20 -10.20 19.25
N ALA A 104 -2.82 -9.47 20.16
CA ALA A 104 -3.96 -8.59 19.86
C ALA A 104 -3.50 -7.18 19.45
N VAL A 105 -4.34 -6.48 18.69
CA VAL A 105 -4.26 -5.03 18.51
C VAL A 105 -5.34 -4.38 19.37
N VAL A 106 -4.95 -3.43 20.21
CA VAL A 106 -5.88 -2.57 20.95
C VAL A 106 -5.64 -1.13 20.56
N GLN A 107 -6.60 -0.54 19.86
CA GLN A 107 -6.65 0.90 19.60
C GLN A 107 -7.48 1.56 20.72
N GLY A 108 -6.81 2.33 21.58
CA GLY A 108 -7.46 3.08 22.67
C GLY A 108 -7.98 4.42 22.20
N ASP A 109 -8.90 5.08 22.92
CA ASP A 109 -9.49 6.36 22.47
C ASP A 109 -8.99 7.61 23.26
N PRO A 110 -7.88 8.26 22.85
CA PRO A 110 -7.38 9.48 23.50
C PRO A 110 -8.37 10.64 23.53
N SER A 111 -9.39 10.64 22.66
CA SER A 111 -10.43 11.67 22.67
C SER A 111 -11.43 11.54 23.82
N ALA A 112 -11.47 10.37 24.49
CA ALA A 112 -12.51 10.02 25.46
C ALA A 112 -13.92 10.25 24.89
N ALA A 113 -14.26 9.54 23.81
CA ALA A 113 -15.52 9.67 23.09
C ALA A 113 -15.80 11.12 22.63
N GLY A 114 -14.76 11.84 22.20
CA GLY A 114 -14.86 13.21 21.70
C GLY A 114 -14.78 14.32 22.74
N PHE A 115 -14.59 14.00 24.04
CA PHE A 115 -14.37 15.01 25.08
C PHE A 115 -13.11 15.89 24.83
N TYR A 116 -12.08 15.32 24.21
CA TYR A 116 -10.91 16.04 23.71
C TYR A 116 -10.94 16.06 22.17
N PRO A 117 -11.54 17.10 21.53
CA PRO A 117 -11.73 17.15 20.09
C PRO A 117 -10.41 17.10 19.33
N GLY A 118 -10.41 16.35 18.22
CA GLY A 118 -9.26 16.24 17.31
C GLY A 118 -8.14 15.31 17.80
N ARG A 119 -8.30 14.66 18.96
CA ARG A 119 -7.34 13.67 19.45
C ARG A 119 -7.60 12.30 18.87
N THR A 120 -6.54 11.64 18.39
CA THR A 120 -6.63 10.39 17.64
C THR A 120 -5.49 9.42 17.97
N SER A 121 -5.79 8.14 17.85
CA SER A 121 -4.81 7.05 17.86
C SER A 121 -5.08 6.18 16.64
N MET A 122 -4.20 6.22 15.66
CA MET A 122 -4.47 5.63 14.34
C MET A 122 -3.33 4.75 13.85
N ILE A 123 -3.70 3.77 13.03
CA ILE A 123 -2.80 3.06 12.14
C ILE A 123 -2.85 3.76 10.77
N GLU A 124 -1.77 4.41 10.38
CA GLU A 124 -1.63 5.03 9.07
C GLU A 124 -0.92 4.06 8.11
N MET A 125 -1.57 3.71 7.01
CA MET A 125 -1.12 2.66 6.10
C MET A 125 -0.73 3.23 4.73
N GLY A 126 0.54 3.07 4.36
CA GLY A 126 1.07 3.43 3.06
C GLY A 126 0.69 2.45 1.94
N THR A 127 1.12 2.77 0.71
CA THR A 127 0.85 1.96 -0.49
C THR A 127 1.33 0.52 -0.30
N ASN A 128 0.45 -0.46 -0.53
CA ASN A 128 0.73 -1.88 -0.42
C ASN A 128 1.29 -2.31 0.94
N SER A 129 1.03 -1.52 2.00
CA SER A 129 1.39 -1.92 3.36
C SER A 129 0.38 -2.89 3.94
N LEU A 130 0.79 -3.61 4.99
CA LEU A 130 0.00 -4.69 5.57
C LEU A 130 0.09 -4.70 7.09
N VAL A 131 -1.06 -4.84 7.76
CA VAL A 131 -1.15 -5.20 9.16
C VAL A 131 -1.84 -6.55 9.26
N GLU A 132 -1.12 -7.56 9.73
CA GLU A 132 -1.61 -8.92 9.99
C GLU A 132 -1.72 -9.14 11.50
N ILE A 133 -2.94 -9.44 11.96
CA ILE A 133 -3.30 -9.60 13.36
C ILE A 133 -3.85 -11.00 13.57
N CYS A 134 -3.12 -11.83 14.30
CA CYS A 134 -3.55 -13.20 14.59
C CYS A 134 -4.28 -13.34 15.92
N GLY A 135 -4.18 -12.35 16.80
CA GLY A 135 -5.07 -12.18 17.96
C GLY A 135 -6.29 -11.32 17.63
N THR A 136 -6.98 -10.85 18.67
CA THR A 136 -8.17 -9.99 18.52
C THR A 136 -7.80 -8.58 18.06
N PHE A 137 -8.68 -7.93 17.32
CA PHE A 137 -8.61 -6.49 17.08
C PHE A 137 -9.70 -5.79 17.88
N THR A 138 -9.35 -4.77 18.66
CA THR A 138 -10.30 -3.96 19.40
C THR A 138 -10.08 -2.48 19.14
N GLN A 139 -11.12 -1.82 18.65
CA GLN A 139 -11.18 -0.36 18.50
C GLN A 139 -12.04 0.24 19.61
N GLN A 140 -11.53 1.22 20.34
CA GLN A 140 -12.31 1.97 21.32
C GLN A 140 -12.94 3.23 20.75
N SER A 141 -12.36 3.84 19.70
CA SER A 141 -12.86 5.11 19.18
C SER A 141 -14.25 4.94 18.54
N THR A 142 -15.12 5.90 18.80
CA THR A 142 -16.45 6.04 18.18
C THR A 142 -16.57 7.31 17.33
N THR A 143 -15.54 8.15 17.34
CA THR A 143 -15.55 9.50 16.76
C THR A 143 -14.59 9.69 15.58
N TYR A 144 -13.71 8.73 15.32
CA TYR A 144 -12.78 8.72 14.18
C TYR A 144 -12.40 7.28 13.83
N PRO A 145 -11.99 7.00 12.58
CA PRO A 145 -11.54 5.67 12.16
C PRO A 145 -10.21 5.27 12.82
N SER A 146 -10.04 3.98 13.12
CA SER A 146 -8.78 3.46 13.67
C SER A 146 -7.69 3.26 12.63
N VAL A 147 -8.06 3.13 11.35
CA VAL A 147 -7.14 2.92 10.23
C VAL A 147 -7.33 4.00 9.16
N LYS A 148 -6.23 4.59 8.72
CA LYS A 148 -6.21 5.63 7.70
C LYS A 148 -5.24 5.27 6.59
N TYR A 149 -5.65 5.42 5.33
CA TYR A 149 -4.74 5.28 4.21
C TYR A 149 -3.93 6.57 3.99
N VAL A 150 -2.64 6.45 3.73
CA VAL A 150 -1.72 7.58 3.47
C VAL A 150 -0.82 7.34 2.24
N GLY A 151 -1.11 6.32 1.44
CA GLY A 151 -0.38 5.99 0.23
C GLY A 151 -0.83 6.77 -1.02
N ILE A 152 -0.43 6.29 -2.20
CA ILE A 152 -0.81 6.90 -3.48
C ILE A 152 -2.28 6.59 -3.84
N PRO A 153 -3.00 7.43 -4.60
CA PRO A 153 -4.43 7.26 -4.90
C PRO A 153 -4.81 5.99 -5.67
N THR A 154 -3.86 5.32 -6.33
CA THR A 154 -4.08 4.07 -7.07
C THR A 154 -3.65 2.82 -6.30
N GLY A 155 -3.09 3.00 -5.10
CA GLY A 155 -2.66 1.92 -4.24
C GLY A 155 -3.79 1.36 -3.39
N ARG A 156 -3.43 0.41 -2.52
CA ARG A 156 -4.29 -0.14 -1.48
C ARG A 156 -3.43 -0.54 -0.29
N ALA A 157 -4.01 -0.75 0.89
CA ALA A 157 -3.33 -1.37 2.02
C ALA A 157 -4.24 -2.41 2.66
N TYR A 158 -3.67 -3.41 3.33
CA TYR A 158 -4.41 -4.53 3.89
C TYR A 158 -4.38 -4.49 5.42
N CYS A 159 -5.55 -4.48 6.06
CA CYS A 159 -5.69 -4.67 7.50
C CYS A 159 -6.42 -5.99 7.72
N ILE A 160 -5.71 -7.00 8.21
CA ILE A 160 -6.18 -8.39 8.26
C ILE A 160 -6.23 -8.82 9.72
N ALA A 161 -7.44 -9.10 10.21
CA ALA A 161 -7.68 -9.70 11.52
C ALA A 161 -8.15 -11.14 11.37
N LYS A 162 -7.36 -12.08 11.90
CA LYS A 162 -7.64 -13.52 11.82
C LYS A 162 -8.54 -14.01 12.96
N ALA A 163 -8.49 -13.35 14.11
CA ALA A 163 -9.38 -13.61 15.23
C ALA A 163 -10.55 -12.60 15.27
N ASP A 164 -11.30 -12.60 16.37
CA ASP A 164 -12.47 -11.73 16.55
C ASP A 164 -12.12 -10.24 16.58
N VAL A 165 -13.00 -9.46 15.98
CA VAL A 165 -12.89 -8.02 15.80
C VAL A 165 -14.01 -7.34 16.59
N SER A 166 -13.67 -6.35 17.40
CA SER A 166 -14.63 -5.56 18.15
C SER A 166 -14.39 -4.05 18.01
N GLY A 167 -15.47 -3.29 18.08
CA GLY A 167 -15.45 -1.82 18.11
C GLY A 167 -16.20 -1.25 19.31
N GLY A 168 -16.09 0.06 19.50
CA GLY A 168 -16.70 0.79 20.61
C GLY A 168 -18.22 0.95 20.53
N GLY A 169 -18.86 0.51 19.42
CA GLY A 169 -20.32 0.56 19.24
C GLY A 169 -20.73 1.03 17.84
N GLY A 170 -22.02 1.34 17.67
CA GLY A 170 -22.63 1.59 16.34
C GLY A 170 -22.06 2.77 15.53
N ALA A 171 -21.28 3.66 16.14
CA ALA A 171 -20.60 4.76 15.44
C ALA A 171 -19.13 4.45 15.09
N SER A 172 -18.54 3.40 15.65
CA SER A 172 -17.16 3.00 15.34
C SER A 172 -17.08 2.49 13.91
N VAL A 173 -16.14 3.03 13.14
CA VAL A 173 -15.80 2.54 11.80
C VAL A 173 -14.30 2.26 11.70
N ILE A 174 -13.91 1.24 10.91
CA ILE A 174 -12.49 0.90 10.73
C ILE A 174 -11.75 1.96 9.91
N SER A 175 -12.33 2.42 8.79
CA SER A 175 -11.72 3.41 7.90
C SER A 175 -12.76 4.15 7.06
N ASP A 176 -12.44 5.39 6.71
CA ASP A 176 -13.22 6.22 5.80
C ASP A 176 -12.64 6.22 4.37
N ASP A 177 -11.71 5.33 4.07
CA ASP A 177 -10.99 5.25 2.79
C ASP A 177 -11.13 3.87 2.12
N SER A 178 -11.60 3.85 0.87
CA SER A 178 -11.77 2.64 0.05
C SER A 178 -10.47 1.92 -0.30
N GLN A 179 -9.32 2.59 -0.18
CA GLN A 179 -8.00 2.01 -0.39
C GLN A 179 -7.56 1.10 0.77
N ILE A 180 -8.21 1.20 1.93
CA ILE A 180 -8.06 0.20 2.99
C ILE A 180 -8.91 -1.03 2.64
N VAL A 181 -8.24 -2.17 2.51
CA VAL A 181 -8.88 -3.48 2.43
C VAL A 181 -8.87 -4.10 3.83
N ALA A 182 -10.02 -4.07 4.49
CA ALA A 182 -10.23 -4.65 5.82
C ALA A 182 -10.75 -6.09 5.67
N ILE A 183 -9.99 -7.06 6.16
CA ILE A 183 -10.36 -8.49 6.14
C ILE A 183 -10.55 -8.97 7.57
N ALA A 184 -11.77 -9.37 7.91
CA ALA A 184 -12.13 -9.96 9.19
C ALA A 184 -12.45 -11.44 9.00
N MET A 185 -11.48 -12.30 9.29
CA MET A 185 -11.69 -13.75 9.26
C MET A 185 -12.44 -14.22 10.52
N GLY A 186 -12.40 -13.49 11.63
CA GLY A 186 -13.22 -13.76 12.82
C GLY A 186 -14.63 -13.17 12.75
N SER A 187 -15.32 -13.21 13.89
CA SER A 187 -16.57 -12.46 14.06
C SER A 187 -16.29 -10.95 14.16
N VAL A 188 -17.29 -10.13 13.84
CA VAL A 188 -17.21 -8.66 13.95
C VAL A 188 -18.37 -8.18 14.80
N VAL A 189 -18.07 -7.44 15.88
CA VAL A 189 -19.09 -6.91 16.81
C VAL A 189 -18.83 -5.43 17.09
N GLY A 190 -19.84 -4.59 16.87
CA GLY A 190 -19.76 -3.16 17.26
C GLY A 190 -18.73 -2.35 16.46
N LEU A 191 -18.32 -2.81 15.28
CA LEU A 191 -17.43 -2.10 14.37
C LEU A 191 -18.03 -2.09 12.95
N GLY A 192 -18.28 -0.91 12.41
CA GLY A 192 -18.66 -0.68 11.03
C GLY A 192 -17.43 -0.63 10.11
N MET A 193 -17.66 -0.80 8.81
CA MET A 193 -16.59 -0.75 7.81
C MET A 193 -16.29 0.66 7.26
N GLY A 194 -17.15 1.64 7.52
CA GLY A 194 -17.04 2.97 6.91
C GLY A 194 -17.01 2.87 5.38
N ASN A 195 -16.03 3.51 4.73
CA ASN A 195 -15.82 3.40 3.28
C ASN A 195 -14.75 2.36 2.91
N ALA A 196 -14.22 1.60 3.86
CA ALA A 196 -13.21 0.58 3.58
C ALA A 196 -13.75 -0.48 2.60
N SER A 197 -12.88 -0.99 1.73
CA SER A 197 -13.15 -2.24 1.03
C SER A 197 -13.15 -3.37 2.07
N PHE A 198 -14.27 -4.06 2.24
CA PHE A 198 -14.44 -4.97 3.37
C PHE A 198 -14.72 -6.41 2.94
N CYS A 199 -14.06 -7.34 3.62
CA CYS A 199 -14.38 -8.76 3.57
C CYS A 199 -14.53 -9.33 4.98
N GLY A 200 -15.75 -9.75 5.32
CA GLY A 200 -16.09 -10.34 6.61
C GLY A 200 -17.58 -10.15 6.92
N PRO A 201 -18.04 -10.53 8.13
CA PRO A 201 -17.34 -11.37 9.10
C PRO A 201 -17.11 -12.80 8.57
N ASN A 202 -16.26 -13.58 9.24
CA ASN A 202 -15.94 -14.97 8.89
C ASN A 202 -15.38 -15.15 7.47
N ALA A 203 -14.56 -14.20 7.03
CA ALA A 203 -13.97 -14.19 5.70
C ALA A 203 -13.12 -15.43 5.40
N THR A 204 -13.21 -15.88 4.15
CA THR A 204 -12.32 -16.84 3.47
C THR A 204 -12.04 -16.35 2.05
N SER A 205 -11.02 -16.93 1.40
CA SER A 205 -10.68 -16.69 0.00
C SER A 205 -11.87 -16.88 -0.95
N ALA A 206 -12.77 -17.81 -0.64
CA ALA A 206 -13.98 -18.07 -1.41
C ALA A 206 -15.06 -16.99 -1.24
N THR A 207 -15.14 -16.34 -0.09
CA THR A 207 -16.18 -15.33 0.20
C THR A 207 -15.94 -13.99 -0.49
N CYS A 208 -14.69 -13.65 -0.78
CA CYS A 208 -14.30 -12.35 -1.34
C CYS A 208 -13.04 -12.43 -2.21
N PRO A 209 -13.05 -13.23 -3.29
CA PRO A 209 -11.85 -13.53 -4.08
C PRO A 209 -11.18 -12.30 -4.70
N SER A 210 -11.93 -11.20 -4.92
CA SER A 210 -11.39 -9.94 -5.45
C SER A 210 -10.64 -9.09 -4.42
N LEU A 211 -10.90 -9.32 -3.12
CA LEU A 211 -10.28 -8.59 -2.01
C LEU A 211 -9.24 -9.43 -1.29
N TRP A 212 -9.30 -10.76 -1.41
CA TRP A 212 -8.36 -11.67 -0.76
C TRP A 212 -6.96 -11.57 -1.38
N PRO A 213 -5.91 -11.19 -0.62
CA PRO A 213 -4.56 -11.12 -1.17
C PRO A 213 -3.97 -12.52 -1.39
N SER A 214 -3.23 -12.68 -2.48
CA SER A 214 -2.36 -13.84 -2.68
C SER A 214 -1.41 -14.01 -1.49
N GLY A 215 -1.18 -15.26 -1.07
CA GLY A 215 -0.34 -15.57 0.09
C GLY A 215 -1.04 -15.57 1.45
N LEU A 216 -2.30 -15.10 1.55
CA LEU A 216 -3.10 -15.22 2.77
C LEU A 216 -3.76 -16.61 2.86
N SER A 217 -3.46 -17.33 3.94
CA SER A 217 -4.07 -18.63 4.27
C SER A 217 -5.53 -18.48 4.73
N ASP A 218 -6.39 -19.43 4.34
CA ASP A 218 -7.73 -19.58 4.92
C ASP A 218 -7.72 -20.11 6.37
N ASP A 219 -6.61 -20.74 6.78
CA ASP A 219 -6.43 -21.18 8.17
C ASP A 219 -6.06 -19.99 9.06
N LYS A 220 -7.01 -19.59 9.92
CA LYS A 220 -6.88 -18.49 10.88
C LYS A 220 -5.77 -18.72 11.92
N GLN A 221 -5.34 -19.98 12.14
CA GLN A 221 -4.29 -20.34 13.09
C GLN A 221 -2.87 -20.14 12.50
N VAL A 222 -2.76 -20.09 11.18
CA VAL A 222 -1.47 -19.80 10.52
C VAL A 222 -1.23 -18.31 10.60
N CYS A 223 -0.19 -17.89 11.32
CA CYS A 223 0.25 -16.50 11.41
C CYS A 223 1.54 -16.27 10.62
N GLY A 224 1.86 -15.03 10.28
CA GLY A 224 3.08 -14.68 9.57
C GLY A 224 2.97 -14.81 8.05
N ASN A 225 1.77 -14.67 7.49
CA ASN A 225 1.58 -14.56 6.04
C ASN A 225 2.07 -13.22 5.48
N ALA A 226 2.29 -12.20 6.33
CA ALA A 226 2.60 -10.86 5.86
C ALA A 226 3.78 -10.75 4.88
N PRO A 227 4.95 -11.39 5.13
CA PRO A 227 6.06 -11.34 4.18
C PRO A 227 5.69 -11.95 2.82
N VAL A 228 4.92 -13.04 2.81
CA VAL A 228 4.46 -13.70 1.57
C VAL A 228 3.50 -12.79 0.82
N ILE A 229 2.51 -12.21 1.51
CA ILE A 229 1.54 -11.30 0.90
C ILE A 229 2.25 -10.09 0.27
N ILE A 230 3.19 -9.47 0.98
CA ILE A 230 3.96 -8.33 0.45
C ILE A 230 4.77 -8.74 -0.79
N ASN A 231 5.41 -9.91 -0.79
CA ASN A 231 6.14 -10.42 -1.95
C ASN A 231 5.22 -10.73 -3.15
N GLU A 232 4.01 -11.24 -2.90
CA GLU A 232 3.04 -11.53 -3.95
C GLU A 232 2.38 -10.27 -4.53
N ILE A 233 2.32 -9.15 -3.78
CA ILE A 233 1.93 -7.85 -4.35
C ILE A 233 2.92 -7.39 -5.45
N ASP A 234 4.15 -7.91 -5.41
CA ASP A 234 5.19 -7.73 -6.41
C ASP A 234 5.18 -8.77 -7.53
N SER A 235 4.09 -9.54 -7.72
CA SER A 235 3.92 -10.46 -8.85
C SER A 235 3.84 -9.78 -10.23
N PHE A 236 4.36 -8.55 -10.34
CA PHE A 236 4.42 -7.73 -11.52
C PHE A 236 5.88 -7.45 -11.87
N CYS A 237 6.36 -8.10 -12.91
CA CYS A 237 7.69 -7.85 -13.41
C CYS A 237 7.81 -6.41 -13.94
N THR A 238 8.68 -5.65 -13.31
CA THR A 238 9.14 -4.35 -13.77
C THR A 238 10.63 -4.47 -14.02
N LYS A 239 11.06 -4.19 -15.25
CA LYS A 239 12.49 -4.10 -15.57
C LYS A 239 12.91 -2.67 -15.28
N ALA A 240 13.87 -2.48 -14.37
CA ALA A 240 14.42 -1.16 -14.10
C ALA A 240 14.95 -0.54 -15.40
N ALA A 241 14.80 0.77 -15.55
CA ALA A 241 15.34 1.48 -16.70
C ALA A 241 16.86 1.23 -16.78
N THR A 242 17.35 0.95 -17.99
CA THR A 242 18.79 0.79 -18.22
C THR A 242 19.47 2.14 -18.01
N THR A 243 20.40 2.22 -17.07
CA THR A 243 21.21 3.41 -16.82
C THR A 243 22.40 3.47 -17.77
N GLY A 244 22.75 4.65 -18.28
CA GLY A 244 23.93 4.83 -19.12
C GLY A 244 23.80 6.01 -20.09
N THR A 245 24.79 6.18 -20.95
CA THR A 245 24.72 7.10 -22.08
C THR A 245 23.80 6.51 -23.15
N PRO A 246 22.85 7.28 -23.70
CA PRO A 246 22.03 6.83 -24.83
C PRO A 246 22.92 6.36 -25.99
N ASP A 247 22.67 5.17 -26.51
CA ASP A 247 23.30 4.62 -27.70
C ASP A 247 22.50 4.93 -28.98
N GLY A 248 21.29 5.49 -28.84
CA GLY A 248 20.46 5.95 -29.92
C GLY A 248 19.55 7.12 -29.55
N TYR A 249 19.03 7.78 -30.58
CA TYR A 249 18.07 8.86 -30.46
C TYR A 249 16.86 8.62 -31.35
N THR A 250 15.69 9.02 -30.85
CA THR A 250 14.41 8.79 -31.52
C THR A 250 14.37 9.49 -32.87
N LYS A 251 14.02 8.74 -33.92
CA LYS A 251 14.00 9.24 -35.31
C LYS A 251 12.62 9.60 -35.83
N PHE A 252 11.57 9.11 -35.17
CA PHE A 252 10.20 9.37 -35.55
C PHE A 252 9.40 9.90 -34.36
N GLY A 253 8.59 10.93 -34.60
CA GLY A 253 7.75 11.48 -33.56
C GLY A 253 6.52 12.19 -34.09
N ILE A 254 5.50 12.25 -33.23
CA ILE A 254 4.26 12.99 -33.45
C ILE A 254 4.12 14.04 -32.33
N THR A 255 4.12 15.32 -32.68
CA THR A 255 3.90 16.42 -31.70
C THR A 255 2.77 17.31 -32.17
N VAL A 256 1.92 17.71 -31.22
CA VAL A 256 0.92 18.79 -31.42
C VAL A 256 1.36 20.09 -30.77
N GLN A 257 2.58 20.14 -30.23
CA GLN A 257 3.21 21.34 -29.69
C GLN A 257 4.02 22.06 -30.77
N GLN A 258 4.51 23.26 -30.44
CA GLN A 258 5.52 23.92 -31.26
C GLN A 258 6.80 23.07 -31.24
N LYS A 259 7.13 22.46 -32.38
CA LYS A 259 8.30 21.60 -32.53
C LYS A 259 9.57 22.35 -32.18
N ASN A 260 10.29 21.87 -31.16
CA ASN A 260 11.66 22.31 -30.88
C ASN A 260 12.59 21.80 -31.99
N ASN A 261 13.57 22.60 -32.40
CA ASN A 261 14.55 22.24 -33.43
C ASN A 261 15.28 20.92 -33.16
N ALA A 262 15.52 20.56 -31.90
CA ALA A 262 16.21 19.33 -31.53
C ALA A 262 15.27 18.10 -31.41
N TRP A 263 13.95 18.28 -31.57
CA TRP A 263 12.97 17.21 -31.39
C TRP A 263 12.65 16.52 -32.73
N PRO A 264 12.48 15.18 -32.79
CA PRO A 264 12.49 14.21 -31.70
C PRO A 264 13.88 13.67 -31.33
N GLU A 265 14.93 14.14 -31.99
CA GLU A 265 16.30 13.61 -31.85
C GLU A 265 16.95 13.89 -30.49
N ASN A 266 16.31 14.69 -29.64
CA ASN A 266 16.71 14.91 -28.25
C ASN A 266 16.03 13.92 -27.27
N VAL A 267 15.14 13.05 -27.74
CA VAL A 267 14.53 11.99 -26.95
C VAL A 267 15.39 10.73 -27.09
N PRO A 268 16.10 10.31 -26.02
CA PRO A 268 17.01 9.17 -26.09
C PRO A 268 16.26 7.84 -26.17
N ASN A 269 16.80 6.89 -26.93
CA ASN A 269 16.41 5.46 -26.97
C ASN A 269 14.91 5.17 -27.23
N GLY A 270 14.16 6.10 -27.81
CA GLY A 270 12.76 5.87 -28.19
C GLY A 270 12.62 5.36 -29.62
N PHE A 271 11.70 4.42 -29.85
CA PHE A 271 11.27 4.04 -31.21
C PHE A 271 10.28 5.06 -31.80
N LEU A 272 9.49 5.70 -30.94
CA LEU A 272 8.49 6.71 -31.28
C LEU A 272 8.40 7.73 -30.14
N ALA A 273 8.48 9.02 -30.44
CA ALA A 273 8.21 10.10 -29.49
C ALA A 273 6.83 10.70 -29.75
N MET A 274 5.94 10.71 -28.77
CA MET A 274 4.65 11.38 -28.86
C MET A 274 4.55 12.47 -27.80
N GLU A 275 4.11 13.66 -28.20
CA GLU A 275 4.09 14.82 -27.32
C GLU A 275 2.80 15.64 -27.46
N ALA A 276 2.11 15.86 -26.34
CA ALA A 276 0.96 16.74 -26.24
C ALA A 276 0.84 17.32 -24.82
N LYS A 277 0.41 18.59 -24.70
CA LYS A 277 0.18 19.24 -23.41
C LYS A 277 -1.20 18.94 -22.82
N ASN A 278 -2.21 18.83 -23.68
CA ASN A 278 -3.62 18.74 -23.26
C ASN A 278 -4.47 17.86 -24.20
N LYS A 279 -3.84 16.95 -24.96
CA LYS A 279 -4.53 16.02 -25.85
C LYS A 279 -4.24 14.59 -25.39
N GLY A 280 -5.28 13.76 -25.36
CA GLY A 280 -5.13 12.32 -25.11
C GLY A 280 -4.71 11.59 -26.39
N PHE A 281 -3.98 10.49 -26.22
CA PHE A 281 -3.76 9.52 -27.29
C PHE A 281 -4.90 8.50 -27.28
N VAL A 282 -5.61 8.39 -28.40
CA VAL A 282 -6.71 7.43 -28.56
C VAL A 282 -6.30 6.42 -29.62
N ILE A 283 -6.14 5.17 -29.22
CA ILE A 283 -5.90 4.05 -30.14
C ILE A 283 -7.20 3.76 -30.90
N THR A 284 -7.10 3.38 -32.17
CA THR A 284 -8.24 2.93 -32.98
C THR A 284 -9.04 1.86 -32.24
N ARG A 285 -10.34 2.09 -32.10
CA ARG A 285 -11.28 1.16 -31.45
C ARG A 285 -12.11 0.47 -32.53
N VAL A 286 -12.19 -0.85 -32.49
CA VAL A 286 -12.97 -1.64 -33.44
C VAL A 286 -13.95 -2.54 -32.69
N GLN A 287 -15.02 -2.97 -33.37
CA GLN A 287 -16.01 -3.86 -32.75
C GLN A 287 -15.37 -5.16 -32.30
N HIS A 288 -14.68 -5.86 -33.21
CA HIS A 288 -13.96 -7.10 -32.90
C HIS A 288 -12.95 -7.48 -33.99
N VAL A 289 -11.87 -8.16 -33.58
CA VAL A 289 -10.99 -8.97 -34.45
C VAL A 289 -10.75 -10.34 -33.83
N SER A 290 -10.93 -11.40 -34.60
CA SER A 290 -10.69 -12.78 -34.16
C SER A 290 -9.19 -13.03 -33.92
N GLN A 291 -8.86 -13.97 -33.02
CA GLN A 291 -7.46 -14.30 -32.70
C GLN A 291 -6.64 -14.68 -33.95
N THR A 292 -7.23 -15.48 -34.83
CA THR A 292 -6.70 -15.71 -36.18
C THR A 292 -7.59 -14.89 -37.12
N PRO A 293 -7.05 -13.98 -37.96
CA PRO A 293 -7.88 -13.14 -38.82
C PRO A 293 -8.83 -13.95 -39.70
N GLN A 294 -10.11 -13.59 -39.73
CA GLN A 294 -11.14 -14.24 -40.54
C GLN A 294 -11.95 -13.22 -41.35
N PRO A 295 -12.60 -13.64 -42.46
CA PRO A 295 -13.59 -12.82 -43.15
C PRO A 295 -14.69 -12.36 -42.18
N GLY A 296 -14.93 -11.05 -42.11
CA GLY A 296 -15.92 -10.45 -41.20
C GLY A 296 -15.30 -9.77 -39.97
N ASP A 297 -14.01 -9.96 -39.69
CA ASP A 297 -13.30 -9.17 -38.70
C ASP A 297 -13.24 -7.68 -39.11
N ALA A 298 -13.21 -6.78 -38.12
CA ALA A 298 -13.15 -5.35 -38.39
C ALA A 298 -11.88 -4.91 -39.14
N ILE A 299 -10.82 -5.73 -39.12
CA ILE A 299 -9.57 -5.53 -39.86
C ILE A 299 -9.35 -6.72 -40.78
N ALA A 300 -9.61 -6.52 -42.08
CA ALA A 300 -9.51 -7.58 -43.09
C ALA A 300 -8.06 -7.94 -43.48
N ASP A 301 -7.12 -6.98 -43.41
CA ASP A 301 -5.71 -7.17 -43.78
C ASP A 301 -4.78 -6.59 -42.70
N PRO A 302 -4.61 -7.29 -41.57
CA PRO A 302 -3.79 -6.82 -40.46
C PRO A 302 -2.30 -6.85 -40.81
N LYS A 303 -1.55 -5.84 -40.36
CA LYS A 303 -0.09 -5.76 -40.51
C LYS A 303 0.60 -6.00 -39.18
N GLU A 304 1.75 -6.67 -39.22
CA GLU A 304 2.55 -6.92 -38.02
C GLU A 304 2.85 -5.60 -37.29
N GLY A 305 2.72 -5.62 -35.96
CA GLY A 305 2.90 -4.44 -35.11
C GLY A 305 1.65 -3.57 -34.97
N MET A 306 0.55 -3.88 -35.66
CA MET A 306 -0.70 -3.12 -35.53
C MET A 306 -1.30 -3.27 -34.13
N LEU A 307 -1.72 -2.14 -33.55
CA LEU A 307 -2.37 -2.05 -32.24
C LEU A 307 -3.79 -1.50 -32.40
N LEU A 308 -4.75 -2.10 -31.69
CA LEU A 308 -6.13 -1.62 -31.62
C LEU A 308 -6.75 -1.90 -30.25
N TYR A 309 -7.86 -1.25 -29.94
CA TYR A 309 -8.72 -1.63 -28.82
C TYR A 309 -9.94 -2.40 -29.35
N ASP A 310 -10.09 -3.64 -28.92
CA ASP A 310 -11.22 -4.50 -29.26
C ASP A 310 -12.35 -4.28 -28.26
N ILE A 311 -13.51 -3.82 -28.75
CA ILE A 311 -14.64 -3.45 -27.89
C ILE A 311 -15.31 -4.70 -27.30
N GLN A 312 -15.39 -5.78 -28.06
CA GLN A 312 -15.99 -7.03 -27.61
C GLN A 312 -15.12 -7.70 -26.53
N ASP A 313 -13.81 -7.81 -26.77
CA ASP A 313 -12.88 -8.46 -25.85
C ASP A 313 -12.35 -7.52 -24.75
N LYS A 314 -12.67 -6.23 -24.83
CA LYS A 314 -12.33 -5.18 -23.85
C LYS A 314 -10.84 -5.04 -23.56
N CYS A 315 -9.99 -5.32 -24.54
CA CYS A 315 -8.53 -5.29 -24.38
C CYS A 315 -7.85 -4.55 -25.55
N VAL A 316 -6.62 -4.08 -25.32
CA VAL A 316 -5.74 -3.65 -26.41
C VAL A 316 -5.15 -4.91 -27.04
N LYS A 317 -5.30 -5.09 -28.36
CA LYS A 317 -4.73 -6.21 -29.11
C LYS A 317 -3.55 -5.77 -29.97
N LEU A 318 -2.52 -6.62 -30.03
CA LEU A 318 -1.39 -6.52 -30.95
C LEU A 318 -1.47 -7.65 -31.98
N TYR A 319 -1.28 -7.33 -33.25
CA TYR A 319 -1.09 -8.34 -34.29
C TYR A 319 0.40 -8.65 -34.45
N ASN A 320 0.80 -9.89 -34.21
CA ASN A 320 2.21 -10.32 -34.27
C ASN A 320 2.63 -10.82 -35.67
N GLY A 321 1.88 -10.49 -36.72
CA GLY A 321 2.10 -11.01 -38.07
C GLY A 321 1.29 -12.28 -38.40
N THR A 322 0.77 -12.99 -37.39
CA THR A 322 -0.05 -14.20 -37.59
C THR A 322 -1.36 -14.20 -36.81
N LYS A 323 -1.36 -13.65 -35.59
CA LYS A 323 -2.51 -13.68 -34.68
C LYS A 323 -2.65 -12.36 -33.95
N TRP A 324 -3.89 -11.99 -33.68
CA TRP A 324 -4.24 -10.97 -32.71
C TRP A 324 -4.21 -11.56 -31.30
N LYS A 325 -3.57 -10.87 -30.36
CA LYS A 325 -3.61 -11.23 -28.94
C LYS A 325 -3.83 -9.98 -28.10
N CYS A 326 -4.59 -10.12 -27.01
CA CYS A 326 -4.60 -9.10 -25.97
C CYS A 326 -3.18 -8.89 -25.45
N VAL A 327 -2.78 -7.64 -25.31
CA VAL A 327 -1.50 -7.29 -24.68
C VAL A 327 -1.63 -7.58 -23.21
N GLU A 328 -0.90 -8.59 -22.77
CA GLU A 328 -0.83 -9.01 -21.38
C GLU A 328 0.56 -8.67 -20.84
N ARG A 329 0.59 -8.15 -19.60
CA ARG A 329 1.86 -7.92 -18.91
C ARG A 329 2.45 -9.28 -18.56
N SER A 330 3.67 -9.53 -19.01
CA SER A 330 4.42 -10.78 -18.77
C SER A 330 5.83 -10.46 -18.27
N CYS A 331 6.45 -11.46 -17.63
CA CYS A 331 7.84 -11.44 -17.21
C CYS A 331 8.70 -11.98 -18.35
N ASN A 332 9.16 -11.08 -19.22
CA ASN A 332 10.08 -11.44 -20.29
C ASN A 332 11.47 -10.96 -19.86
N ASP A 333 12.26 -11.87 -19.28
CA ASP A 333 13.69 -11.65 -19.09
C ASP A 333 14.45 -11.88 -20.41
#